data_AF-A0A433BGI8-F1
#
_entry.id   AF-A0A433BGI8-F1
#
_cell.length_a   1.000
_cell.length_b   1.000
_cell.length_c   1.000
_cell.angle_alpha   90.00
_cell.angle_beta   90.00
_cell.angle_gamma   90.00
#
_symmetry.space_group_name_H-M   'P 1'
#
loop_
_entity.id
_entity.type
_entity.pdbx_description
1 polymer ?
#
loop_
_entity_poly.entity_id
_entity_poly.type
_entity_poly.pdbx_seq_one_letter_code
_entity_poly.pdbx_strand_id
1 'polypeptide(L)'
;MVAFFLLWSALLIVLFMLMAAPLPERLRAFGLVAAVMTVWLLWALYGVEFIADLKWPQKDNLVQTAIDPSKVTGASGVPSDPPTARLGQVGDLFGGINALFAALAFAGVGIAAFQQWKSTRIAFKQSIEATFFSTLELHHRIADGLRFDRVGIFPDEQNDINHLCRLAGSSLQPPAPPVSGRQVFPEIIRAISYKSHGHGHDVDRYQKLIENYWVLQNEHNYVLGHYFRNLYQILKLINDDETLDEPSRQKYASVLRAQLSSDELALVMVNCAGKTVDDGEFRALIVRYRLLEHIPLKKEGSDYLYTGQKGYVVLANDVSIRQYLVGPVVPPSARFYQGAFGTNPVFQFNTNPHT
;
A
#
# COMPACT_ATOMS: atom_id res chain seq x y z
N MET A 1 -49.54 14.33 29.77
CA MET A 1 -49.31 14.03 28.33
C MET A 1 -48.65 15.17 27.58
N VAL A 2 -49.20 16.39 27.55
CA VAL A 2 -48.62 17.53 26.79
C VAL A 2 -47.22 17.91 27.26
N ALA A 3 -46.98 17.98 28.58
CA ALA A 3 -45.64 18.28 29.12
C ALA A 3 -44.59 17.23 28.74
N PHE A 4 -44.97 15.95 28.74
CA PHE A 4 -44.10 14.85 28.28
C PHE A 4 -43.76 15.03 26.80
N PHE A 5 -44.77 15.22 25.94
CA PHE A 5 -44.58 15.41 24.51
C PHE A 5 -43.69 16.62 24.18
N LEU A 6 -43.85 17.73 24.91
CA LEU A 6 -43.02 18.92 24.78
C LEU A 6 -41.55 18.65 25.19
N LEU A 7 -41.33 17.88 26.25
CA LEU A 7 -39.99 17.52 26.72
C LEU A 7 -39.25 16.62 25.72
N TRP A 8 -39.96 15.68 25.09
CA TRP A 8 -39.43 14.84 24.01
C TRP A 8 -39.14 15.64 22.73
N SER A 9 -39.99 16.60 22.38
CA SER A 9 -39.77 17.46 21.22
C SER A 9 -38.57 18.40 21.41
N ALA A 10 -38.38 18.95 22.62
CA ALA A 10 -37.23 19.77 22.97
C ALA A 10 -35.92 18.97 22.93
N LEU A 11 -35.94 17.71 23.36
CA LEU A 11 -34.79 16.81 23.29
C LEU A 11 -34.38 16.53 21.84
N LEU A 12 -35.33 16.21 20.96
CA LEU A 12 -35.06 15.96 19.54
C LEU A 12 -34.43 17.18 18.86
N ILE A 13 -34.88 18.39 19.24
CA ILE A 13 -34.31 19.65 18.75
C ILE A 13 -32.86 19.82 19.25
N VAL A 14 -32.59 19.56 20.53
CA VAL A 14 -31.23 19.65 21.10
C VAL A 14 -30.30 18.61 20.46
N LEU A 15 -30.78 17.38 20.23
CA LEU A 15 -30.02 16.32 19.56
C LEU A 15 -29.70 16.69 18.10
N PHE A 16 -30.66 17.29 17.40
CA PHE A 16 -30.50 17.79 16.04
C PHE A 16 -29.48 18.95 15.98
N MET A 17 -29.54 19.89 16.92
CA MET A 17 -28.57 21.00 17.00
C MET A 17 -27.15 20.52 17.34
N LEU A 18 -27.00 19.52 18.23
CA LEU A 18 -25.71 18.91 18.56
C LEU A 18 -25.08 18.16 17.37
N MET A 19 -25.89 17.54 16.52
CA MET A 19 -25.44 16.90 15.28
C MET A 19 -25.01 17.92 14.22
N ALA A 20 -25.69 19.07 14.15
CA ALA A 20 -25.44 20.13 13.16
C ALA A 20 -24.29 21.08 13.54
N ALA A 21 -23.85 21.10 14.80
CA ALA A 21 -22.81 22.00 15.27
C ALA A 21 -21.39 21.55 14.85
N PRO A 22 -20.49 22.49 14.46
CA PRO A 22 -19.11 22.19 14.03
C PRO A 22 -18.18 21.97 15.25
N LEU A 23 -18.54 21.02 16.11
CA LEU A 23 -17.81 20.69 17.33
C LEU A 23 -16.82 19.52 17.11
N PRO A 24 -15.73 19.42 17.90
CA PRO A 24 -14.86 18.24 17.89
C PRO A 24 -15.67 16.96 18.20
N GLU A 25 -15.36 15.85 17.53
CA GLU A 25 -16.15 14.61 17.61
C GLU A 25 -16.35 14.10 19.05
N ARG A 26 -15.31 14.19 19.89
CA ARG A 26 -15.38 13.78 21.31
C ARG A 26 -16.40 14.59 22.11
N LEU A 27 -16.53 15.88 21.82
CA LEU A 27 -17.44 16.77 22.54
C LEU A 27 -18.89 16.55 22.09
N ARG A 28 -19.11 16.26 20.80
CA ARG A 28 -20.42 15.83 20.27
C ARG A 28 -20.86 14.50 20.88
N ALA A 29 -19.96 13.53 20.96
CA ALA A 29 -20.25 12.24 21.57
C ALA A 29 -20.60 12.38 23.07
N PHE A 30 -19.83 13.17 23.82
CA PHE A 30 -20.12 13.44 25.23
C PHE A 30 -21.47 14.15 25.41
N GLY A 31 -21.75 15.19 24.61
CA GLY A 31 -23.01 15.92 24.66
C GLY A 31 -24.22 15.04 24.35
N LEU A 32 -24.09 14.11 23.40
CA LEU A 32 -25.15 13.18 23.03
C LEU A 32 -25.41 12.15 24.15
N VAL A 33 -24.34 11.60 24.75
CA VAL A 33 -24.46 10.68 25.90
C VAL A 33 -25.08 11.39 27.11
N ALA A 34 -24.64 12.62 27.41
CA ALA A 34 -25.19 13.40 28.51
C ALA A 34 -26.68 13.67 28.31
N ALA A 35 -27.10 14.08 27.11
CA ALA A 35 -28.52 14.31 26.79
C ALA A 35 -29.38 13.05 26.96
N VAL A 36 -28.91 11.90 26.47
CA VAL A 36 -29.60 10.61 26.63
C VAL A 36 -29.69 10.21 28.11
N MET A 37 -28.62 10.39 28.88
CA MET A 37 -28.60 10.09 30.32
C MET A 37 -29.53 11.02 31.11
N THR A 38 -29.60 12.30 30.77
CA THR A 38 -30.52 13.26 31.39
C THR A 38 -31.98 12.86 31.16
N VAL A 39 -32.32 12.41 29.95
CA VAL A 39 -33.67 11.90 29.63
C VAL A 39 -33.98 10.66 30.42
N TRP A 40 -33.03 9.75 30.52
CA TRP A 40 -33.19 8.50 31.26
C TRP A 40 -33.40 8.76 32.75
N LEU A 41 -32.65 9.71 33.33
CA LEU A 41 -32.81 10.15 34.72
C LEU A 41 -34.14 10.89 34.95
N LEU A 42 -34.54 11.79 34.05
CA LEU A 42 -35.83 12.48 34.15
C LEU A 42 -37.01 11.50 34.01
N TRP A 43 -36.88 10.47 33.18
CA TRP A 43 -37.86 9.39 33.09
C TRP A 43 -37.87 8.52 34.35
N ALA A 44 -36.71 8.19 34.92
CA ALA A 44 -36.66 7.44 36.17
C ALA A 44 -37.27 8.20 37.37
N LEU A 45 -37.08 9.53 37.42
CA LEU A 45 -37.62 10.38 38.48
C LEU A 45 -39.11 10.63 38.32
N TYR A 46 -39.54 11.10 37.15
CA TYR A 46 -40.93 11.56 36.94
C TYR A 46 -41.82 10.52 36.26
N GLY A 47 -41.23 9.56 35.53
CA GLY A 47 -41.97 8.47 34.91
C GLY A 47 -42.50 7.46 35.94
N VAL A 48 -41.79 7.26 37.05
CA VAL A 48 -42.25 6.40 38.15
C VAL A 48 -43.43 7.04 38.89
N GLU A 49 -43.38 8.35 39.16
CA GLU A 49 -44.53 9.09 39.72
C GLU A 49 -45.72 9.07 38.77
N PHE A 50 -45.50 9.21 37.46
CA PHE A 50 -46.55 9.07 36.45
C PHE A 50 -47.18 7.67 36.44
N ILE A 51 -46.40 6.61 36.65
CA ILE A 51 -46.92 5.24 36.79
C ILE A 51 -47.67 5.07 38.11
N ALA A 52 -47.22 5.69 39.20
CA ALA A 52 -47.86 5.64 40.51
C ALA A 52 -49.22 6.37 40.52
N ASP A 53 -49.33 7.51 39.82
CA ASP A 53 -50.57 8.27 39.65
C ASP A 53 -51.55 7.65 38.62
N LEU A 54 -51.08 6.67 37.84
CA LEU A 54 -51.93 5.91 36.95
C LEU A 54 -52.80 4.97 37.79
N LYS A 55 -54.00 5.43 38.19
CA LYS A 55 -54.97 4.69 39.04
C LYS A 55 -54.96 3.19 38.73
N TRP A 56 -54.20 2.44 39.52
CA TRP A 56 -54.09 1.01 39.36
C TRP A 56 -55.42 0.39 39.80
N PRO A 57 -55.96 -0.60 39.08
CA PRO A 57 -57.13 -1.33 39.52
C PRO A 57 -56.81 -1.95 40.89
N GLN A 58 -57.53 -1.52 41.95
CA GLN A 58 -57.34 -2.06 43.29
C GLN A 58 -57.48 -3.59 43.25
N LYS A 59 -56.45 -4.28 43.76
CA LYS A 59 -56.34 -5.75 43.79
C LYS A 59 -57.48 -6.41 44.58
N ASP A 60 -58.16 -5.63 45.42
CA ASP A 60 -59.18 -6.07 46.38
C ASP A 60 -60.45 -6.61 45.69
N ASN A 61 -60.82 -6.08 44.51
CA ASN A 61 -62.04 -6.51 43.81
C ASN A 61 -61.87 -7.83 43.04
N LEU A 62 -60.66 -8.22 42.64
CA LEU A 62 -60.43 -9.46 41.90
C LEU A 62 -60.57 -10.71 42.78
N VAL A 63 -60.26 -10.58 44.08
CA VAL A 63 -60.38 -11.69 45.05
C VAL A 63 -61.82 -11.84 45.53
N GLN A 64 -62.56 -10.74 45.72
CA GLN A 64 -63.97 -10.81 46.17
C GLN A 64 -64.92 -11.33 45.09
N THR A 65 -64.71 -11.00 43.81
CA THR A 65 -65.54 -11.54 42.71
C THR A 65 -65.34 -13.04 42.46
N ALA A 66 -64.24 -13.63 42.93
CA ALA A 66 -63.98 -15.06 42.81
C ALA A 66 -64.66 -15.90 43.92
N ILE A 67 -65.14 -15.27 45.00
CA ILE A 67 -65.59 -15.96 46.22
C ILE A 67 -67.13 -15.98 46.38
N ASP A 68 -67.88 -15.06 45.74
CA ASP A 68 -69.36 -15.11 45.78
C ASP A 68 -70.01 -14.44 44.54
N PRO A 69 -70.47 -15.22 43.54
CA PRO A 69 -71.09 -14.68 42.33
C PRO A 69 -72.53 -14.16 42.53
N SER A 70 -73.12 -14.27 43.73
CA SER A 70 -74.53 -13.91 43.95
C SER A 70 -74.78 -12.44 44.33
N LYS A 71 -73.73 -11.65 44.60
CA LYS A 71 -73.87 -10.23 45.02
C LYS A 71 -73.89 -9.21 43.88
N VAL A 72 -74.00 -9.64 42.62
CA VAL A 72 -74.10 -8.72 41.46
C VAL A 72 -75.54 -8.66 40.98
N THR A 73 -76.44 -8.11 41.82
CA THR A 73 -77.72 -7.58 41.35
C THR A 73 -77.84 -6.12 41.79
N GLY A 74 -77.84 -5.21 40.82
CA GLY A 74 -78.18 -3.80 41.02
C GLY A 74 -77.02 -2.80 40.90
N ALA A 75 -76.47 -2.64 39.68
CA ALA A 75 -75.93 -1.35 39.25
C ALA A 75 -75.82 -1.35 37.72
N SER A 76 -76.57 -0.45 37.10
CA SER A 76 -76.43 -0.03 35.71
C SER A 76 -75.00 0.46 35.43
N GLY A 77 -74.31 -0.16 34.48
CA GLY A 77 -73.04 0.32 33.94
C GLY A 77 -71.99 -0.79 33.88
N VAL A 78 -71.94 -1.52 32.76
CA VAL A 78 -70.79 -2.38 32.44
C VAL A 78 -69.55 -1.48 32.35
N PRO A 79 -68.49 -1.68 33.16
CA PRO A 79 -67.25 -0.97 32.95
C PRO A 79 -66.67 -1.46 31.62
N SER A 80 -66.60 -0.58 30.64
CA SER A 80 -65.89 -0.82 29.38
C SER A 80 -64.40 -1.03 29.68
N ASP A 81 -63.95 -2.24 29.37
CA ASP A 81 -62.59 -2.80 29.42
C ASP A 81 -62.11 -3.34 30.79
N PRO A 82 -61.75 -4.64 30.87
CA PRO A 82 -61.20 -5.21 32.09
C PRO A 82 -59.84 -4.56 32.42
N PRO A 83 -59.49 -4.44 33.71
CA PRO A 83 -58.23 -3.85 34.15
C PRO A 83 -56.97 -4.44 33.50
N THR A 84 -57.04 -5.71 33.10
CA THR A 84 -55.99 -6.42 32.35
C THR A 84 -55.79 -5.89 30.93
N ALA A 85 -56.82 -5.40 30.27
CA ALA A 85 -56.73 -4.80 28.94
C ALA A 85 -56.01 -3.44 28.96
N ARG A 86 -56.24 -2.64 30.02
CA ARG A 86 -55.51 -1.37 30.23
C ARG A 86 -54.04 -1.60 30.55
N LEU A 87 -53.72 -2.62 31.36
CA LEU A 87 -52.34 -3.06 31.57
C LEU A 87 -51.67 -3.50 30.27
N GLY A 88 -52.39 -4.24 29.42
CA GLY A 88 -51.91 -4.66 28.10
C GLY A 88 -51.57 -3.47 27.20
N GLN A 89 -52.47 -2.50 27.08
CA GLN A 89 -52.26 -1.28 26.27
C GLN A 89 -51.08 -0.42 26.76
N VAL A 90 -50.86 -0.36 28.07
CA VAL A 90 -49.69 0.31 28.66
C VAL A 90 -48.41 -0.46 28.34
N GLY A 91 -48.45 -1.80 28.44
CA GLY A 91 -47.36 -2.68 28.02
C GLY A 91 -46.99 -2.54 26.55
N ASP A 92 -47.97 -2.40 25.65
CA ASP A 92 -47.77 -2.21 24.21
C ASP A 92 -47.06 -0.88 23.90
N LEU A 93 -47.40 0.19 24.62
CA LEU A 93 -46.74 1.49 24.50
C LEU A 93 -45.27 1.42 24.95
N PHE A 94 -44.99 0.74 26.07
CA PHE A 94 -43.63 0.54 26.56
C PHE A 94 -42.81 -0.40 25.66
N GLY A 95 -43.45 -1.42 25.08
CA GLY A 95 -42.84 -2.29 24.08
C GLY A 95 -42.37 -1.54 22.84
N GLY A 96 -43.21 -0.64 22.31
CA GLY A 96 -42.86 0.21 21.17
C GLY A 96 -41.68 1.16 21.43
N ILE A 97 -41.63 1.77 22.62
CA ILE A 97 -40.53 2.66 23.01
C ILE A 97 -39.20 1.89 23.17
N ASN A 98 -39.24 0.71 23.80
CA ASN A 98 -38.05 -0.14 23.95
C ASN A 98 -37.56 -0.66 22.59
N ALA A 99 -38.46 -1.03 21.69
CA ALA A 99 -38.11 -1.43 20.33
C ALA A 99 -37.44 -0.29 19.54
N LEU A 100 -37.92 0.96 19.70
CA LEU A 100 -37.31 2.14 19.10
C LEU A 100 -35.89 2.38 19.63
N PHE A 101 -35.68 2.27 20.94
CA PHE A 101 -34.35 2.41 21.53
C PHE A 101 -33.38 1.32 21.07
N ALA A 102 -33.84 0.07 20.98
CA ALA A 102 -33.06 -1.03 20.44
C ALA A 102 -32.67 -0.78 18.97
N ALA A 103 -33.60 -0.27 18.16
CA ALA A 103 -33.33 0.09 16.77
C ALA A 103 -32.31 1.23 16.62
N LEU A 104 -32.41 2.28 17.45
CA LEU A 104 -31.46 3.37 17.47
C LEU A 104 -30.07 2.93 17.96
N ALA A 105 -30.01 2.07 18.99
CA ALA A 105 -28.75 1.48 19.45
C ALA A 105 -28.09 0.64 18.34
N PHE A 106 -28.88 -0.17 17.62
CA PHE A 106 -28.39 -0.95 16.49
C PHE A 106 -27.89 -0.07 15.34
N ALA A 107 -28.60 1.02 15.02
CA ALA A 107 -28.15 2.01 14.04
C ALA A 107 -26.82 2.66 14.47
N GLY A 108 -26.68 3.00 15.75
CA GLY A 108 -25.45 3.52 16.33
C GLY A 108 -24.26 2.55 16.19
N VAL A 109 -24.47 1.26 16.48
CA VAL A 109 -23.46 0.20 16.28
C VAL A 109 -23.10 0.07 14.80
N GLY A 110 -24.08 0.12 13.89
CA GLY A 110 -23.85 0.08 12.45
C GLY A 110 -22.98 1.26 11.95
N ILE A 111 -23.26 2.47 12.43
CA ILE A 111 -22.46 3.67 12.12
C ILE A 111 -21.04 3.52 12.67
N ALA A 112 -20.89 3.07 13.92
CA ALA A 112 -19.57 2.85 14.52
C ALA A 112 -18.76 1.80 13.76
N ALA A 113 -19.38 0.69 13.35
CA ALA A 113 -18.73 -0.34 12.54
C ALA A 113 -18.28 0.21 11.17
N PHE A 114 -19.10 1.03 10.52
CA PHE A 114 -18.73 1.68 9.26
C PHE A 114 -17.56 2.65 9.43
N GLN A 115 -17.56 3.46 10.50
CA GLN A 115 -16.45 4.36 10.81
C GLN A 115 -15.17 3.58 11.12
N GLN A 116 -15.27 2.49 11.88
CA GLN A 116 -14.14 1.61 12.17
C GLN A 116 -13.56 1.02 10.89
N TRP A 117 -14.40 0.49 10.00
CA TRP A 117 -13.96 -0.04 8.71
C TRP A 117 -13.21 1.00 7.87
N LYS A 118 -13.72 2.24 7.81
CA LYS A 118 -13.06 3.36 7.13
C LYS A 118 -11.71 3.69 7.78
N SER A 119 -11.67 3.75 9.11
CA SER A 119 -10.45 4.04 9.89
C SER A 119 -9.38 2.97 9.67
N THR A 120 -9.75 1.68 9.74
CA THR A 120 -8.84 0.56 9.48
C THR A 120 -8.27 0.61 8.06
N ARG A 121 -9.07 0.99 7.05
CA ARG A 121 -8.57 1.16 5.67
C ARG A 121 -7.57 2.30 5.54
N ILE A 122 -7.76 3.40 6.25
CA ILE A 122 -6.81 4.52 6.26
C ILE A 122 -5.51 4.11 6.97
N ALA A 123 -5.62 3.52 8.16
CA ALA A 123 -4.48 3.05 8.94
C ALA A 123 -3.65 2.02 8.16
N PHE A 124 -4.32 1.13 7.44
CA PHE A 124 -3.67 0.14 6.60
C PHE A 124 -2.90 0.78 5.43
N LYS A 125 -3.48 1.77 4.73
CA LYS A 125 -2.74 2.50 3.68
C LYS A 125 -1.49 3.18 4.24
N GLN A 126 -1.62 3.78 5.43
CA GLN A 126 -0.50 4.40 6.13
C GLN A 126 0.56 3.38 6.53
N SER A 127 0.18 2.16 6.93
CA SER A 127 1.17 1.12 7.27
C SER A 127 1.94 0.65 6.04
N ILE A 128 1.30 0.47 4.88
CA ILE A 128 2.03 0.17 3.64
C ILE A 128 2.99 1.30 3.31
N GLU A 129 2.52 2.55 3.30
CA GLU A 129 3.38 3.70 2.98
C GLU A 129 4.59 3.74 3.93
N ALA A 130 4.37 3.57 5.23
CA ALA A 130 5.44 3.51 6.22
C ALA A 130 6.43 2.36 5.95
N THR A 131 5.95 1.14 5.69
CA THR A 131 6.80 -0.02 5.39
C THR A 131 7.58 0.18 4.09
N PHE A 132 6.93 0.71 3.05
CA PHE A 132 7.57 1.02 1.76
C PHE A 132 8.70 2.03 1.94
N PHE A 133 8.43 3.19 2.56
CA PHE A 133 9.44 4.23 2.75
C PHE A 133 10.54 3.79 3.72
N SER A 134 10.23 2.99 4.75
CA SER A 134 11.24 2.40 5.64
C SER A 134 12.17 1.43 4.87
N THR A 135 11.63 0.61 3.97
CA THR A 135 12.44 -0.32 3.18
C THR A 135 13.24 0.42 2.10
N LEU A 136 12.69 1.51 1.56
CA LEU A 136 13.38 2.40 0.65
C LEU A 136 14.55 3.14 1.35
N GLU A 137 14.36 3.60 2.58
CA GLU A 137 15.45 4.19 3.37
C GLU A 137 16.53 3.16 3.67
N LEU A 138 16.15 1.92 4.01
CA LEU A 138 17.10 0.82 4.13
C LEU A 138 17.86 0.57 2.83
N HIS A 139 17.20 0.67 1.67
CA HIS A 139 17.86 0.54 0.37
C HIS A 139 18.94 1.60 0.16
N HIS A 140 18.67 2.85 0.52
CA HIS A 140 19.66 3.92 0.47
C HIS A 140 20.84 3.65 1.41
N ARG A 141 20.57 3.23 2.65
CA ARG A 141 21.64 2.85 3.60
C ARG A 141 22.50 1.71 3.07
N ILE A 142 21.90 0.70 2.44
CA ILE A 142 22.64 -0.39 1.80
C ILE A 142 23.51 0.15 0.67
N ALA A 143 22.96 1.00 -0.20
CA ALA A 143 23.69 1.62 -1.31
C ALA A 143 24.89 2.46 -0.82
N ASP A 144 24.72 3.22 0.25
CA ASP A 144 25.78 4.04 0.86
C ASP A 144 26.83 3.19 1.59
N GLY A 145 26.43 2.04 2.12
CA GLY A 145 27.30 1.08 2.80
C GLY A 145 28.11 0.17 1.86
N LEU A 146 27.85 0.21 0.54
CA LEU A 146 28.58 -0.62 -0.42
C LEU A 146 30.07 -0.28 -0.45
N ARG A 147 30.89 -1.32 -0.66
CA ARG A 147 32.34 -1.19 -0.85
C ARG A 147 32.81 -2.12 -1.95
N PHE A 148 33.70 -1.62 -2.79
CA PHE A 148 34.24 -2.39 -3.91
C PHE A 148 35.73 -2.12 -4.10
N ASP A 149 36.51 -3.20 -3.99
CA ASP A 149 37.93 -3.20 -4.31
C ASP A 149 38.13 -3.77 -5.73
N ARG A 150 38.18 -2.85 -6.71
CA ARG A 150 38.35 -3.22 -8.12
C ARG A 150 39.67 -3.96 -8.33
N VAL A 151 40.76 -3.53 -7.72
CA VAL A 151 42.10 -4.10 -7.97
C VAL A 151 42.21 -5.49 -7.37
N GLY A 152 41.60 -5.72 -6.19
CA GLY A 152 41.54 -7.03 -5.58
C GLY A 152 40.68 -8.04 -6.34
N ILE A 153 39.52 -7.60 -6.88
CA ILE A 153 38.55 -8.50 -7.54
C ILE A 153 38.86 -8.68 -9.04
N PHE A 154 39.23 -7.60 -9.73
CA PHE A 154 39.54 -7.59 -11.16
C PHE A 154 40.95 -6.99 -11.41
N PRO A 155 42.02 -7.77 -11.13
CA PRO A 155 43.39 -7.25 -11.17
C PRO A 155 43.91 -7.02 -12.60
N ASP A 156 43.23 -7.56 -13.62
CA ASP A 156 43.65 -7.53 -15.02
C ASP A 156 44.04 -6.14 -15.52
N GLU A 157 43.19 -5.13 -15.29
CA GLU A 157 43.47 -3.76 -15.72
C GLU A 157 44.72 -3.20 -15.05
N GLN A 158 44.90 -3.47 -13.75
CA GLN A 158 46.09 -3.03 -13.02
C GLN A 158 47.36 -3.76 -13.50
N ASN A 159 47.25 -5.05 -13.81
CA ASN A 159 48.35 -5.86 -14.32
C ASN A 159 48.81 -5.38 -15.69
N ASP A 160 47.88 -5.06 -16.59
CA ASP A 160 48.17 -4.52 -17.92
C ASP A 160 48.84 -3.15 -17.82
N ILE A 161 48.32 -2.24 -16.97
CA ILE A 161 48.94 -0.93 -16.71
C ILE A 161 50.37 -1.11 -16.17
N ASN A 162 50.56 -1.99 -15.19
CA ASN A 162 51.87 -2.27 -14.60
C ASN A 162 52.85 -2.85 -15.63
N HIS A 163 52.37 -3.73 -16.51
CA HIS A 163 53.17 -4.29 -17.60
C HIS A 163 53.62 -3.19 -18.58
N LEU A 164 52.72 -2.29 -18.98
CA LEU A 164 53.05 -1.14 -19.84
C LEU A 164 54.04 -0.19 -19.17
N CYS A 165 53.89 0.10 -17.88
CA CYS A 165 54.84 0.92 -17.12
C CYS A 165 56.25 0.31 -17.10
N ARG A 166 56.35 -1.01 -16.94
CA ARG A 166 57.64 -1.73 -16.98
C ARG A 166 58.29 -1.63 -18.35
N LEU A 167 57.53 -1.77 -19.43
CA LEU A 167 58.03 -1.61 -20.80
C LEU A 167 58.47 -0.17 -21.09
N ALA A 168 57.79 0.83 -20.54
CA ALA A 168 58.12 2.24 -20.69
C ALA A 168 59.27 2.72 -19.78
N GLY A 169 59.78 1.88 -18.88
CA GLY A 169 60.80 2.26 -17.89
C GLY A 169 60.29 3.27 -16.85
N SER A 170 58.98 3.41 -16.69
CA SER A 170 58.35 4.35 -15.74
C SER A 170 58.09 3.70 -14.38
N SER A 171 57.98 4.49 -13.32
CA SER A 171 57.57 3.98 -12.00
C SER A 171 56.18 3.35 -12.06
N LEU A 172 55.96 2.27 -11.30
CA LEU A 172 54.65 1.63 -11.18
C LEU A 172 53.62 2.59 -10.58
N GLN A 173 52.40 2.57 -11.11
CA GLN A 173 51.30 3.30 -10.50
C GLN A 173 50.82 2.57 -9.23
N PRO A 174 50.54 3.30 -8.13
CA PRO A 174 49.93 2.68 -6.97
C PRO A 174 48.54 2.14 -7.33
N PRO A 175 48.11 1.01 -6.74
CA PRO A 175 46.78 0.47 -6.99
C PRO A 175 45.72 1.49 -6.56
N ALA A 176 44.66 1.61 -7.37
CA ALA A 176 43.55 2.50 -7.06
C ALA A 176 42.89 2.10 -5.72
N PRO A 177 42.53 3.06 -4.85
CA PRO A 177 41.88 2.76 -3.59
C PRO A 177 40.47 2.16 -3.79
N PRO A 178 39.97 1.36 -2.84
CA PRO A 178 38.60 0.87 -2.88
C PRO A 178 37.59 2.02 -2.91
N VAL A 179 36.52 1.86 -3.68
CA VAL A 179 35.41 2.81 -3.74
C VAL A 179 34.30 2.42 -2.79
N SER A 180 33.47 3.39 -2.40
CA SER A 180 32.36 3.18 -1.46
C SER A 180 31.11 3.95 -1.88
N GLY A 181 29.97 3.53 -1.35
CA GLY A 181 28.68 4.12 -1.63
C GLY A 181 28.27 3.98 -3.10
N ARG A 182 27.58 4.99 -3.64
CA ARG A 182 27.10 4.96 -5.03
C ARG A 182 28.19 4.98 -6.11
N GLN A 183 29.44 5.29 -5.76
CA GLN A 183 30.57 5.19 -6.72
C GLN A 183 30.93 3.74 -7.06
N VAL A 184 30.42 2.77 -6.29
CA VAL A 184 30.59 1.34 -6.55
C VAL A 184 29.96 0.94 -7.89
N PHE A 185 28.78 1.44 -8.24
CA PHE A 185 28.07 1.06 -9.46
C PHE A 185 28.85 1.38 -10.76
N PRO A 186 29.28 2.63 -11.02
CA PRO A 186 30.07 2.94 -12.21
C PRO A 186 31.43 2.22 -12.23
N GLU A 187 32.08 1.99 -11.07
CA GLU A 187 33.34 1.25 -11.02
C GLU A 187 33.16 -0.26 -11.29
N ILE A 188 32.06 -0.86 -10.86
CA ILE A 188 31.74 -2.24 -11.24
C ILE A 188 31.52 -2.32 -12.74
N ILE A 189 30.73 -1.42 -13.33
CA ILE A 189 30.49 -1.37 -14.80
C ILE A 189 31.83 -1.26 -15.55
N ARG A 190 32.73 -0.38 -15.10
CA ARG A 190 34.09 -0.28 -15.65
C ARG A 190 34.82 -1.62 -15.57
N ALA A 191 34.86 -2.23 -14.39
CA ALA A 191 35.59 -3.48 -14.15
C ALA A 191 35.10 -4.62 -15.05
N ILE A 192 33.78 -4.85 -15.12
CA ILE A 192 33.21 -5.93 -15.93
C ILE A 192 33.30 -5.65 -17.44
N SER A 193 33.49 -4.39 -17.85
CA SER A 193 33.59 -4.00 -19.26
C SER A 193 35.03 -3.94 -19.81
N TYR A 194 36.05 -3.95 -18.94
CA TYR A 194 37.46 -3.70 -19.32
C TYR A 194 37.96 -4.57 -20.49
N LYS A 195 37.60 -5.87 -20.52
CA LYS A 195 37.96 -6.81 -21.62
C LYS A 195 36.82 -7.12 -22.61
N SER A 196 35.67 -6.46 -22.44
CA SER A 196 34.52 -6.57 -23.38
C SER A 196 34.77 -5.78 -24.68
N HIS A 197 35.69 -4.81 -24.68
CA HIS A 197 36.00 -3.91 -25.81
C HIS A 197 36.95 -4.49 -26.88
N GLY A 198 37.18 -5.81 -26.90
CA GLY A 198 38.12 -6.44 -27.83
C GLY A 198 37.83 -6.08 -29.30
N HIS A 199 38.86 -5.63 -30.02
CA HIS A 199 38.81 -5.43 -31.48
C HIS A 199 38.94 -6.79 -32.18
N GLY A 200 37.82 -7.51 -32.28
CA GLY A 200 37.72 -8.73 -33.07
C GLY A 200 36.28 -8.91 -33.53
N HIS A 201 36.08 -9.17 -34.82
CA HIS A 201 34.77 -9.30 -35.46
C HIS A 201 33.94 -10.51 -34.97
N ASP A 202 34.51 -11.32 -34.07
CA ASP A 202 34.01 -12.64 -33.65
C ASP A 202 33.83 -12.76 -32.11
N VAL A 203 34.04 -11.65 -31.37
CA VAL A 203 33.87 -11.63 -29.92
C VAL A 203 32.49 -11.10 -29.55
N ASP A 204 31.65 -11.96 -28.95
CA ASP A 204 30.39 -11.52 -28.34
C ASP A 204 30.69 -10.68 -27.09
N ARG A 205 30.67 -9.35 -27.27
CA ARG A 205 30.95 -8.35 -26.23
C ARG A 205 29.98 -8.44 -25.06
N TYR A 206 28.72 -8.73 -25.36
CA TYR A 206 27.67 -8.92 -24.36
C TYR A 206 27.95 -10.18 -23.54
N GLN A 207 28.28 -11.30 -24.19
CA GLN A 207 28.59 -12.54 -23.49
C GLN A 207 29.77 -12.38 -22.52
N LYS A 208 30.85 -11.70 -22.94
CA LYS A 208 31.98 -11.38 -22.05
C LYS A 208 31.60 -10.49 -20.86
N LEU A 209 30.71 -9.52 -21.07
CA LEU A 209 30.19 -8.69 -19.97
C LEU A 209 29.49 -9.57 -18.93
N ILE A 210 28.63 -10.48 -19.38
CA ILE A 210 27.88 -11.38 -18.50
C ILE A 210 28.81 -12.34 -17.76
N GLU A 211 29.81 -12.90 -18.43
CA GLU A 211 30.84 -13.76 -17.82
C GLU A 211 31.61 -13.04 -16.71
N ASN A 212 32.08 -11.81 -16.97
CA ASN A 212 32.75 -11.01 -15.96
C ASN A 212 31.83 -10.65 -14.79
N TYR A 213 30.56 -10.37 -15.07
CA TYR A 213 29.56 -10.14 -14.02
C TYR A 213 29.29 -11.41 -13.19
N TRP A 214 29.32 -12.60 -13.78
CA TRP A 214 29.15 -13.86 -13.05
C TRP A 214 30.28 -14.12 -12.06
N VAL A 215 31.52 -13.73 -12.35
CA VAL A 215 32.62 -13.78 -11.37
C VAL A 215 32.26 -12.95 -10.14
N LEU A 216 31.81 -11.70 -10.34
CA LEU A 216 31.35 -10.86 -9.22
C LEU A 216 30.18 -11.50 -8.47
N GLN A 217 29.20 -12.04 -9.18
CA GLN A 217 28.00 -12.60 -8.58
C GLN A 217 28.27 -13.88 -7.76
N ASN A 218 29.14 -14.78 -8.27
CA ASN A 218 29.39 -16.10 -7.69
C ASN A 218 30.48 -16.06 -6.61
N GLU A 219 31.55 -15.30 -6.84
CA GLU A 219 32.72 -15.28 -5.94
C GLU A 219 32.67 -14.10 -4.96
N HIS A 220 32.00 -13.02 -5.35
CA HIS A 220 31.95 -11.77 -4.58
C HIS A 220 30.52 -11.27 -4.35
N ASN A 221 29.56 -12.18 -4.16
CA ASN A 221 28.14 -11.86 -3.97
C ASN A 221 27.90 -10.82 -2.86
N TYR A 222 28.78 -10.76 -1.85
CA TYR A 222 28.69 -9.82 -0.73
C TYR A 222 28.72 -8.34 -1.18
N VAL A 223 29.23 -8.04 -2.39
CA VAL A 223 29.31 -6.68 -2.92
C VAL A 223 27.93 -6.14 -3.29
N LEU A 224 27.14 -6.87 -4.11
CA LEU A 224 25.83 -6.38 -4.60
C LEU A 224 24.63 -7.23 -4.19
N GLY A 225 24.84 -8.41 -3.60
CA GLY A 225 23.78 -9.37 -3.31
C GLY A 225 22.72 -8.83 -2.35
N HIS A 226 23.13 -8.13 -1.28
CA HIS A 226 22.18 -7.50 -0.36
C HIS A 226 21.42 -6.33 -1.00
N TYR A 227 22.08 -5.57 -1.86
CA TYR A 227 21.47 -4.46 -2.58
C TYR A 227 20.35 -4.96 -3.52
N PHE A 228 20.64 -5.95 -4.37
CA PHE A 228 19.63 -6.48 -5.30
C PHE A 228 18.51 -7.25 -4.61
N ARG A 229 18.80 -8.03 -3.55
CA ARG A 229 17.73 -8.66 -2.76
C ARG A 229 16.81 -7.62 -2.16
N ASN A 230 17.35 -6.54 -1.56
CA ASN A 230 16.49 -5.51 -0.98
C ASN A 230 15.65 -4.80 -2.05
N LEU A 231 16.23 -4.51 -3.21
CA LEU A 231 15.49 -3.92 -4.34
C LEU A 231 14.34 -4.83 -4.82
N TYR A 232 14.61 -6.13 -4.97
CA TYR A 232 13.60 -7.13 -5.28
C TYR A 232 12.51 -7.19 -4.20
N GLN A 233 12.88 -7.19 -2.91
CA GLN A 233 11.90 -7.20 -1.82
C GLN A 233 10.99 -5.97 -1.81
N ILE A 234 11.50 -4.78 -2.16
CA ILE A 234 10.66 -3.57 -2.28
C ILE A 234 9.64 -3.75 -3.41
N LEU A 235 10.06 -4.25 -4.56
CA LEU A 235 9.16 -4.51 -5.68
C LEU A 235 8.14 -5.61 -5.34
N LYS A 236 8.55 -6.64 -4.61
CA LYS A 236 7.69 -7.73 -4.16
C LYS A 236 6.65 -7.25 -3.14
N LEU A 237 7.07 -6.43 -2.17
CA LEU A 237 6.19 -5.79 -1.19
C LEU A 237 5.01 -5.08 -1.86
N ILE A 238 5.28 -4.28 -2.91
CA ILE A 238 4.22 -3.57 -3.63
C ILE A 238 3.46 -4.46 -4.62
N ASN A 239 4.05 -5.55 -5.11
CA ASN A 239 3.46 -6.45 -6.10
C ASN A 239 2.49 -7.47 -5.49
N ASP A 240 2.80 -7.96 -4.30
CA ASP A 240 2.08 -9.08 -3.69
C ASP A 240 0.97 -8.60 -2.74
N ASP A 241 0.94 -7.31 -2.40
CA ASP A 241 -0.08 -6.77 -1.48
C ASP A 241 -1.46 -6.69 -2.15
N GLU A 242 -2.41 -7.55 -1.80
CA GLU A 242 -3.74 -7.64 -2.44
C GLU A 242 -4.62 -6.39 -2.29
N THR A 243 -4.31 -5.52 -1.33
CA THR A 243 -5.14 -4.36 -1.02
C THR A 243 -4.82 -3.15 -1.90
N LEU A 244 -3.63 -3.14 -2.51
CA LEU A 244 -3.19 -2.10 -3.44
C LEU A 244 -3.84 -2.31 -4.81
N ASP A 245 -4.49 -1.27 -5.29
CA ASP A 245 -4.92 -1.19 -6.68
C ASP A 245 -3.71 -0.94 -7.61
N GLU A 246 -3.83 -1.34 -8.87
CA GLU A 246 -2.74 -1.21 -9.85
C GLU A 246 -2.19 0.23 -9.97
N PRO A 247 -3.01 1.31 -9.96
CA PRO A 247 -2.50 2.67 -9.95
C PRO A 247 -1.58 2.98 -8.76
N SER A 248 -1.91 2.50 -7.55
CA SER A 248 -1.05 2.69 -6.38
C SER A 248 0.26 1.91 -6.49
N ARG A 249 0.22 0.68 -7.01
CA ARG A 249 1.45 -0.10 -7.25
C ARG A 249 2.39 0.61 -8.21
N GLN A 250 1.85 1.10 -9.32
CA GLN A 250 2.62 1.87 -10.31
C GLN A 250 3.17 3.17 -9.72
N LYS A 251 2.42 3.86 -8.85
CA LYS A 251 2.90 5.03 -8.12
C LYS A 251 4.12 4.70 -7.26
N TYR A 252 4.07 3.66 -6.42
CA TYR A 252 5.22 3.29 -5.60
C TYR A 252 6.42 2.84 -6.42
N ALA A 253 6.19 2.05 -7.47
CA ALA A 253 7.26 1.62 -8.35
C ALA A 253 7.91 2.81 -9.08
N SER A 254 7.12 3.81 -9.47
CA SER A 254 7.65 5.06 -10.03
C SER A 254 8.48 5.86 -9.02
N VAL A 255 8.08 5.88 -7.75
CA VAL A 255 8.86 6.52 -6.68
C VAL A 255 10.21 5.80 -6.50
N LEU A 256 10.20 4.47 -6.43
CA LEU A 256 11.42 3.66 -6.35
C LEU A 256 12.33 3.89 -7.56
N ARG A 257 11.77 3.86 -8.79
CA ARG A 257 12.52 4.09 -10.02
C ARG A 257 13.24 5.43 -10.02
N ALA A 258 12.61 6.49 -9.49
CA ALA A 258 13.21 7.81 -9.40
C ALA A 258 14.40 7.89 -8.42
N GLN A 259 14.59 6.89 -7.55
CA GLN A 259 15.72 6.83 -6.60
C GLN A 259 16.96 6.11 -7.15
N LEU A 260 16.83 5.41 -8.28
CA LEU A 260 17.89 4.62 -8.91
C LEU A 260 18.67 5.47 -9.90
N SER A 261 20.00 5.45 -9.80
CA SER A 261 20.87 6.08 -10.81
C SER A 261 20.92 5.28 -12.12
N SER A 262 21.38 5.91 -13.21
CA SER A 262 21.58 5.21 -14.48
C SER A 262 22.52 4.02 -14.39
N ASP A 263 23.59 4.12 -13.57
CA ASP A 263 24.54 3.03 -13.34
C ASP A 263 23.89 1.88 -12.54
N GLU A 264 23.00 2.20 -11.58
CA GLU A 264 22.19 1.21 -10.88
C GLU A 264 21.24 0.50 -11.84
N LEU A 265 20.52 1.23 -12.71
CA LEU A 265 19.63 0.64 -13.72
C LEU A 265 20.38 -0.29 -14.68
N ALA A 266 21.58 0.12 -15.13
CA ALA A 266 22.45 -0.70 -15.96
C ALA A 266 22.83 -2.02 -15.26
N LEU A 267 23.24 -1.96 -13.99
CA LEU A 267 23.58 -3.16 -13.23
C LEU A 267 22.38 -4.02 -12.85
N VAL A 268 21.21 -3.42 -12.62
CA VAL A 268 19.94 -4.17 -12.44
C VAL A 268 19.62 -4.96 -13.71
N MET A 269 19.78 -4.34 -14.88
CA MET A 269 19.59 -5.01 -16.17
C MET A 269 20.55 -6.20 -16.30
N VAL A 270 21.86 -5.99 -16.06
CA VAL A 270 22.89 -7.05 -16.12
C VAL A 270 22.64 -8.16 -15.08
N ASN A 271 22.24 -7.81 -13.86
CA ASN A 271 21.93 -8.77 -12.80
C ASN A 271 20.78 -9.70 -13.20
N CYS A 272 19.81 -9.19 -13.97
CA CYS A 272 18.68 -9.95 -14.49
C CYS A 272 18.94 -10.61 -15.85
N ALA A 273 20.15 -10.47 -16.39
CA ALA A 273 20.56 -11.03 -17.67
C ALA A 273 20.97 -12.50 -17.51
N GLY A 274 19.96 -13.37 -17.43
CA GLY A 274 20.14 -14.81 -17.24
C GLY A 274 19.01 -15.45 -16.41
N LYS A 275 19.22 -16.69 -15.96
CA LYS A 275 18.37 -17.38 -14.96
C LYS A 275 18.85 -17.15 -13.51
N THR A 276 19.75 -16.20 -13.31
CA THR A 276 20.62 -16.10 -12.13
C THR A 276 19.91 -15.60 -10.87
N VAL A 277 18.72 -15.01 -10.97
CA VAL A 277 17.94 -14.51 -9.83
C VAL A 277 16.51 -15.04 -9.93
N ASP A 278 16.15 -15.89 -8.96
CA ASP A 278 14.78 -16.34 -8.65
C ASP A 278 13.99 -16.82 -9.88
N ASP A 279 14.61 -17.62 -10.76
CA ASP A 279 14.00 -18.14 -12.01
C ASP A 279 13.39 -17.06 -12.94
N GLY A 280 13.81 -15.80 -12.79
CA GLY A 280 13.35 -14.67 -13.59
C GLY A 280 12.21 -13.86 -12.97
N GLU A 281 11.80 -14.13 -11.72
CA GLU A 281 10.80 -13.33 -11.01
C GLU A 281 11.21 -11.85 -10.90
N PHE A 282 12.47 -11.59 -10.55
CA PHE A 282 12.96 -10.20 -10.44
C PHE A 282 12.88 -9.48 -11.78
N ARG A 283 13.25 -10.15 -12.88
CA ARG A 283 13.09 -9.63 -14.23
C ARG A 283 11.62 -9.34 -14.55
N ALA A 284 10.70 -10.23 -14.17
CA ALA A 284 9.27 -10.01 -14.40
C ALA A 284 8.76 -8.74 -13.70
N LEU A 285 9.23 -8.46 -12.47
CA LEU A 285 8.89 -7.24 -11.75
C LEU A 285 9.46 -5.98 -12.43
N ILE A 286 10.72 -6.02 -12.85
CA ILE A 286 11.37 -4.93 -13.60
C ILE A 286 10.59 -4.61 -14.89
N VAL A 287 10.13 -5.66 -15.60
CA VAL A 287 9.29 -5.53 -16.80
C VAL A 287 7.92 -4.95 -16.46
N ARG A 288 7.20 -5.50 -15.47
CA ARG A 288 5.87 -5.05 -15.03
C ARG A 288 5.85 -3.56 -14.68
N TYR A 289 6.89 -3.11 -13.97
CA TYR A 289 6.97 -1.75 -13.45
C TYR A 289 7.82 -0.80 -14.29
N ARG A 290 8.27 -1.23 -15.47
CA ARG A 290 9.05 -0.40 -16.41
C ARG A 290 10.27 0.23 -15.75
N LEU A 291 10.95 -0.54 -14.90
CA LEU A 291 12.02 -0.01 -14.04
C LEU A 291 13.17 0.60 -14.86
N LEU A 292 13.40 0.09 -16.08
CA LEU A 292 14.47 0.51 -16.98
C LEU A 292 14.08 1.65 -17.92
N GLU A 293 12.94 2.33 -17.73
CA GLU A 293 12.45 3.35 -18.65
C GLU A 293 13.45 4.52 -18.89
N HIS A 294 14.25 4.88 -17.89
CA HIS A 294 15.21 6.00 -17.97
C HIS A 294 16.66 5.56 -18.16
N ILE A 295 16.90 4.28 -18.51
CA ILE A 295 18.26 3.84 -18.81
C ILE A 295 18.77 4.53 -20.09
N PRO A 296 19.94 5.20 -20.06
CA PRO A 296 20.48 5.86 -21.24
C PRO A 296 21.17 4.83 -22.14
N LEU A 297 20.44 4.40 -23.17
CA LEU A 297 20.91 3.45 -24.17
C LEU A 297 21.05 4.14 -25.54
N LYS A 298 21.92 3.58 -26.38
CA LYS A 298 22.07 3.91 -27.78
C LYS A 298 22.15 2.61 -28.57
N LYS A 299 21.34 2.46 -29.62
CA LYS A 299 21.43 1.32 -30.53
C LYS A 299 22.53 1.56 -31.57
N GLU A 300 23.42 0.60 -31.74
CA GLU A 300 24.49 0.61 -32.75
C GLU A 300 24.62 -0.78 -33.37
N GLY A 301 24.17 -0.93 -34.62
CA GLY A 301 24.06 -2.25 -35.26
C GLY A 301 23.10 -3.17 -34.48
N SER A 302 23.60 -4.33 -34.08
CA SER A 302 22.89 -5.32 -33.25
C SER A 302 22.95 -5.05 -31.76
N ASP A 303 23.75 -4.07 -31.33
CA ASP A 303 24.12 -3.87 -29.93
C ASP A 303 23.44 -2.65 -29.31
N TYR A 304 23.17 -2.73 -28.01
CA TYR A 304 22.63 -1.65 -27.19
C TYR A 304 23.71 -1.19 -26.22
N LEU A 305 24.24 0.01 -26.46
CA LEU A 305 25.32 0.61 -25.71
C LEU A 305 24.73 1.51 -24.61
N TYR A 306 25.11 1.24 -23.38
CA TYR A 306 24.86 2.12 -22.24
C TYR A 306 25.84 3.29 -22.24
N THR A 307 25.30 4.49 -22.05
CA THR A 307 26.09 5.73 -21.98
C THR A 307 26.17 6.20 -20.53
N GLY A 308 27.11 5.63 -19.78
CA GLY A 308 27.30 5.90 -18.35
C GLY A 308 28.45 6.86 -18.05
N GLN A 309 28.74 7.04 -16.77
CA GLN A 309 29.83 7.93 -16.31
C GLN A 309 31.22 7.50 -16.81
N LYS A 310 31.42 6.19 -17.02
CA LYS A 310 32.72 5.59 -17.38
C LYS A 310 32.83 5.21 -18.85
N GLY A 311 31.91 5.68 -19.70
CA GLY A 311 31.95 5.49 -21.16
C GLY A 311 30.80 4.65 -21.71
N TYR A 312 31.02 4.13 -22.92
CA TYR A 312 30.07 3.29 -23.63
C TYR A 312 30.31 1.81 -23.31
N VAL A 313 29.28 1.08 -22.88
CA VAL A 313 29.37 -0.36 -22.61
C VAL A 313 28.22 -1.09 -23.30
N VAL A 314 28.52 -2.17 -24.03
CA VAL A 314 27.47 -3.02 -24.62
C VAL A 314 26.74 -3.77 -23.51
N LEU A 315 25.50 -3.40 -23.18
CA LEU A 315 24.69 -4.06 -22.15
C LEU A 315 23.77 -5.16 -22.69
N ALA A 316 23.45 -5.12 -23.98
CA ALA A 316 22.62 -6.11 -24.63
C ALA A 316 22.88 -6.16 -26.13
N ASN A 317 22.46 -7.25 -26.75
CA ASN A 317 22.31 -7.40 -28.20
C ASN A 317 20.84 -7.63 -28.55
N ASP A 318 20.50 -7.66 -29.83
CA ASP A 318 19.13 -7.84 -30.33
C ASP A 318 18.45 -9.16 -29.87
N VAL A 319 19.23 -10.14 -29.41
CA VAL A 319 18.71 -11.40 -28.84
C VAL A 319 18.43 -11.22 -27.36
N SER A 320 19.42 -10.76 -26.58
CA SER A 320 19.30 -10.65 -25.12
C SER A 320 18.33 -9.56 -24.69
N ILE A 321 18.19 -8.48 -25.45
CA ILE A 321 17.27 -7.39 -25.13
C ILE A 321 15.80 -7.85 -25.08
N ARG A 322 15.45 -8.88 -25.85
CA ARG A 322 14.07 -9.39 -25.97
C ARG A 322 13.50 -9.91 -24.67
N GLN A 323 14.35 -10.36 -23.73
CA GLN A 323 13.89 -10.84 -22.42
C GLN A 323 13.27 -9.75 -21.54
N TYR A 324 13.49 -8.48 -21.88
CA TYR A 324 12.91 -7.32 -21.19
C TYR A 324 11.77 -6.67 -21.98
N LEU A 325 11.46 -7.19 -23.16
CA LEU A 325 10.37 -6.74 -24.01
C LEU A 325 9.15 -7.65 -23.81
N VAL A 326 7.95 -7.07 -23.88
CA VAL A 326 6.69 -7.83 -23.87
C VAL A 326 6.12 -7.82 -25.29
N GLY A 327 5.75 -9.00 -25.82
CA GLY A 327 5.11 -9.14 -27.14
C GLY A 327 3.74 -8.42 -27.22
N PRO A 328 3.18 -8.18 -28.41
CA PRO A 328 2.10 -7.21 -28.58
C PRO A 328 0.77 -7.76 -28.04
N VAL A 329 0.22 -7.10 -27.03
CA VAL A 329 -1.24 -6.95 -26.89
C VAL A 329 -1.51 -5.47 -26.64
N VAL A 330 -1.86 -4.75 -27.70
CA VAL A 330 -2.25 -3.34 -27.62
C VAL A 330 -3.66 -3.20 -28.24
N PRO A 331 -4.70 -2.81 -27.48
CA PRO A 331 -5.96 -2.37 -28.07
C PRO A 331 -5.78 -1.02 -28.80
N PRO A 332 -6.67 -0.65 -29.74
CA PRO A 332 -6.43 0.40 -30.77
C PRO A 332 -6.22 1.85 -30.27
N SER A 333 -6.15 2.11 -28.97
CA SER A 333 -6.14 3.45 -28.37
C SER A 333 -5.02 3.74 -27.36
N ALA A 334 -4.12 2.80 -27.07
CA ALA A 334 -3.10 3.01 -26.02
C ALA A 334 -1.80 3.64 -26.56
N ARG A 335 -1.33 4.71 -25.89
CA ARG A 335 0.04 5.24 -26.03
C ARG A 335 1.03 4.19 -25.46
N PHE A 336 1.59 3.42 -26.39
CA PHE A 336 2.54 2.29 -26.37
C PHE A 336 3.37 2.02 -25.10
N TYR A 337 3.41 0.75 -24.65
CA TYR A 337 4.33 0.23 -23.63
C TYR A 337 5.00 -1.06 -24.14
N GLN A 338 6.34 -1.11 -24.19
CA GLN A 338 7.06 -2.22 -24.84
C GLN A 338 7.73 -3.23 -23.88
N GLY A 339 7.58 -3.06 -22.56
CA GLY A 339 8.19 -3.91 -21.54
C GLY A 339 8.90 -3.08 -20.48
N ALA A 340 10.07 -3.52 -20.00
CA ALA A 340 10.83 -2.85 -18.95
C ALA A 340 11.24 -1.40 -19.28
N PHE A 341 11.24 -1.03 -20.57
CA PHE A 341 11.71 0.26 -21.05
C PHE A 341 10.63 1.33 -21.19
N GLY A 342 9.35 1.02 -20.94
CA GLY A 342 8.28 2.03 -20.96
C GLY A 342 8.28 2.92 -22.21
N THR A 343 8.49 4.23 -22.01
CA THR A 343 8.55 5.27 -23.06
C THR A 343 9.98 5.61 -23.50
N ASN A 344 10.97 4.77 -23.21
CA ASN A 344 12.36 5.03 -23.61
C ASN A 344 12.48 5.19 -25.14
N PRO A 345 13.11 6.27 -25.64
CA PRO A 345 13.12 6.61 -27.06
C PRO A 345 13.82 5.56 -27.94
N VAL A 346 14.78 4.81 -27.39
CA VAL A 346 15.50 3.76 -28.14
C VAL A 346 14.57 2.65 -28.62
N PHE A 347 13.50 2.41 -27.86
CA PHE A 347 12.56 1.34 -28.14
C PHE A 347 11.29 1.85 -28.82
N GLN A 348 11.09 3.16 -28.98
CA GLN A 348 9.90 3.65 -29.69
C GLN A 348 9.96 3.24 -31.18
N PHE A 349 8.96 2.48 -31.66
CA PHE A 349 8.82 2.22 -33.10
C PHE A 349 8.45 3.54 -33.80
N ASN A 350 9.19 3.89 -34.85
CA ASN A 350 8.86 5.01 -35.72
C ASN A 350 7.49 4.74 -36.37
N THR A 351 6.47 5.53 -36.02
CA THR A 351 5.10 5.36 -36.53
C THR A 351 4.87 6.12 -37.84
N ASN A 352 5.92 6.43 -38.60
CA ASN A 352 5.76 7.00 -39.94
C ASN A 352 5.53 5.87 -40.96
N PRO A 353 4.31 5.71 -41.52
CA PRO A 353 4.07 4.78 -42.62
C PRO A 353 4.63 5.28 -43.97
N HIS A 354 5.41 6.36 -43.98
CA HIS A 354 5.95 7.02 -45.16
C HIS A 354 7.42 7.39 -44.99
N THR A 355 8.28 6.40 -44.74
CA THR A 355 9.73 6.46 -45.00
C THR A 355 10.23 5.08 -45.35
#